data_AF-A0A140K3A6-F1
#
_entry.id   AF-A0A140K3A6-F1
#
_cell.length_a   1.000
_cell.length_b   1.000
_cell.length_c   1.000
_cell.angle_alpha   90.00
_cell.angle_beta   90.00
_cell.angle_gamma   90.00
#
_symmetry.space_group_name_H-M   'P 1'
#
loop_
_entity.id
_entity.type
_entity.pdbx_description
1 polymer ?
#
loop_
_entity_poly.entity_id
_entity_poly.type
_entity_poly.pdbx_seq_one_letter_code
_entity_poly.pdbx_strand_id
1 'polypeptide(L)'
;MLNSYPSHNYQSPSQTYKRVENTSLPPESNLKIETELDVLEHLILDGVNIPFSNLTIIERHRILKQLHLIKNLLPHALNLAIDLLHRRQEIIEEAESYSHNLVRSAQEKASKILNESAIIHQAELEANKLKYQVQQECEQLQQQTQATITHWRELAMAECRDIQTGADDYADAVLDNIEQQLQQMLQVITNGRQQLEENREN
;
A
#
# COMPACT_ATOMS: atom_id res chain seq x y z
N MET A 1 11.28 -20.24 -3.05
CA MET A 1 11.14 -18.94 -2.35
C MET A 1 9.78 -18.95 -1.66
N LEU A 2 9.76 -19.18 -0.35
CA LEU A 2 8.55 -19.19 0.47
C LEU A 2 8.15 -17.74 0.76
N ASN A 3 6.97 -17.32 0.30
CA ASN A 3 6.39 -16.03 0.72
C ASN A 3 5.93 -16.16 2.17
N SER A 4 6.66 -15.48 3.06
CA SER A 4 6.30 -15.29 4.46
C SER A 4 5.21 -14.22 4.52
N TYR A 5 3.96 -14.63 4.73
CA TYR A 5 2.88 -13.71 5.05
C TYR A 5 3.16 -13.07 6.41
N PRO A 6 3.03 -11.74 6.56
CA PRO A 6 3.12 -11.14 7.88
C PRO A 6 1.92 -11.62 8.69
N SER A 7 2.19 -12.31 9.81
CA SER A 7 1.20 -12.70 10.81
C SER A 7 0.47 -11.44 11.30
N HIS A 8 -0.63 -11.09 10.64
CA HIS A 8 -1.54 -10.08 11.15
C HIS A 8 -2.15 -10.67 12.41
N ASN A 9 -1.69 -10.14 13.53
CA ASN A 9 -2.30 -10.30 14.83
C ASN A 9 -3.76 -9.87 14.70
N TYR A 10 -4.64 -10.84 14.46
CA TYR A 10 -6.06 -10.70 14.70
C TYR A 10 -6.24 -10.58 16.21
N GLN A 11 -5.95 -9.39 16.72
CA GLN A 11 -6.45 -8.95 18.00
C GLN A 11 -7.96 -8.85 17.81
N SER A 12 -8.63 -9.97 18.08
CA SER A 12 -10.08 -10.02 18.18
C SER A 12 -10.48 -8.84 19.06
N PRO A 13 -11.39 -7.94 18.61
CA PRO A 13 -11.88 -6.92 19.51
C PRO A 13 -12.53 -7.67 20.66
N SER A 14 -11.92 -7.59 21.84
CA SER A 14 -12.51 -7.99 23.11
C SER A 14 -13.67 -7.04 23.43
N GLN A 15 -14.66 -6.97 22.55
CA GLN A 15 -15.96 -6.46 22.89
C GLN A 15 -16.73 -7.67 23.34
N THR A 16 -16.80 -7.78 24.66
CA THR A 16 -17.87 -8.44 25.39
C THR A 16 -19.15 -8.36 24.59
N TYR A 17 -19.44 -9.40 23.80
CA TYR A 17 -20.80 -9.73 23.47
C TYR A 17 -21.44 -9.97 24.84
N LYS A 18 -22.11 -8.95 25.38
CA LYS A 18 -23.14 -9.20 26.39
C LYS A 18 -24.06 -10.16 25.66
N ARG A 19 -23.90 -11.46 25.95
CA ARG A 19 -24.93 -12.45 25.71
C ARG A 19 -26.18 -11.76 26.21
N VAL A 20 -27.04 -11.37 25.27
CA VAL A 20 -28.39 -10.95 25.61
C VAL A 20 -28.89 -12.18 26.34
N GLU A 21 -28.86 -12.13 27.67
CA GLU A 21 -29.60 -13.06 28.48
C GLU A 21 -30.99 -12.94 27.89
N ASN A 22 -31.41 -13.99 27.19
CA ASN A 22 -32.79 -14.17 26.86
C ASN A 22 -33.46 -14.12 28.22
N THR A 23 -33.94 -12.94 28.61
CA THR A 23 -35.00 -12.81 29.58
C THR A 23 -36.16 -13.47 28.85
N SER A 24 -36.21 -14.80 28.96
CA SER A 24 -37.42 -15.56 28.76
C SER A 24 -38.46 -14.77 29.54
N LEU A 25 -39.42 -14.18 28.82
CA LEU A 25 -40.61 -13.63 29.47
C LEU A 25 -41.04 -14.70 30.47
N PRO A 26 -41.35 -14.35 31.73
CA PRO A 26 -42.01 -15.31 32.59
C PRO A 26 -43.25 -15.77 31.79
N PRO A 27 -43.31 -17.05 31.36
CA PRO A 27 -44.46 -17.55 30.58
C PRO A 27 -45.76 -17.42 31.39
N GLU A 28 -45.61 -17.26 32.70
CA GLU A 28 -46.61 -17.06 33.71
C GLU A 28 -47.68 -16.00 33.37
N SER A 29 -47.35 -14.82 32.83
CA SER A 29 -48.33 -13.73 32.74
C SER A 29 -49.28 -13.82 31.54
N ASN A 30 -48.77 -14.23 30.38
CA ASN A 30 -49.62 -14.40 29.18
C ASN A 30 -50.53 -15.63 29.32
N LEU A 31 -49.98 -16.73 29.86
CA LEU A 31 -50.74 -17.93 30.19
C LEU A 31 -51.85 -17.63 31.21
N LYS A 32 -51.59 -16.71 32.17
CA LYS A 32 -52.61 -16.32 33.16
C LYS A 32 -53.78 -15.57 32.52
N ILE A 33 -53.58 -14.60 31.64
CA ILE A 33 -54.71 -13.83 31.07
C ILE A 33 -55.59 -14.70 30.18
N GLU A 34 -54.98 -15.54 29.32
CA GLU A 34 -55.74 -16.49 28.47
C GLU A 34 -56.57 -17.42 29.35
N THR A 35 -55.97 -18.01 30.40
CA THR A 35 -56.73 -18.88 31.32
C THR A 35 -57.83 -18.17 32.09
N GLU A 36 -57.64 -16.91 32.51
CA GLU A 36 -58.68 -16.15 33.22
C GLU A 36 -59.81 -15.73 32.26
N LEU A 37 -59.52 -15.54 30.97
CA LEU A 37 -60.53 -15.27 29.95
C LEU A 37 -61.34 -16.54 29.63
N ASP A 38 -60.68 -17.69 29.51
CA ASP A 38 -61.31 -19.01 29.33
C ASP A 38 -62.23 -19.36 30.51
N VAL A 39 -61.79 -19.06 31.74
CA VAL A 39 -62.62 -19.22 32.95
C VAL A 39 -63.84 -18.29 32.90
N LEU A 40 -63.69 -17.06 32.40
CA LEU A 40 -64.83 -16.15 32.23
C LEU A 40 -65.81 -16.69 31.16
N GLU A 41 -65.30 -17.23 30.06
CA GLU A 41 -66.10 -17.87 29.01
C GLU A 41 -66.89 -19.06 29.56
N HIS A 42 -66.24 -19.96 30.30
CA HIS A 42 -66.89 -21.09 30.95
C HIS A 42 -67.97 -20.65 31.95
N LEU A 43 -67.72 -19.61 32.76
CA LEU A 43 -68.72 -19.06 33.67
C LEU A 43 -69.96 -18.52 32.95
N ILE A 44 -69.82 -18.05 31.71
CA ILE A 44 -70.92 -17.56 30.88
C ILE A 44 -71.67 -18.73 30.22
N LEU A 45 -70.94 -19.75 29.74
CA LEU A 45 -71.52 -20.92 29.09
C LEU A 45 -72.25 -21.86 30.06
N ASP A 46 -71.75 -22.01 31.29
CA ASP A 46 -72.33 -22.89 32.32
C ASP A 46 -73.52 -22.26 33.07
N GLY A 47 -73.89 -21.03 32.73
CA GLY A 47 -75.02 -20.33 33.34
C GLY A 47 -76.37 -20.98 33.01
N VAL A 48 -77.34 -20.83 33.90
CA VAL A 48 -78.66 -21.43 33.71
C VAL A 48 -79.41 -20.69 32.60
N ASN A 49 -79.64 -21.35 31.47
CA ASN A 49 -80.41 -20.79 30.36
C ASN A 49 -81.91 -20.84 30.67
N ILE A 50 -82.60 -19.72 30.49
CA ILE A 50 -84.05 -19.62 30.68
C ILE A 50 -84.76 -20.08 29.39
N PRO A 51 -85.56 -21.17 29.42
CA PRO A 51 -86.23 -21.69 28.23
C PRO A 51 -87.16 -20.64 27.61
N PHE A 52 -87.18 -20.59 26.28
CA PHE A 52 -87.90 -19.59 25.46
C PHE A 52 -87.35 -18.15 25.53
N SER A 53 -86.16 -17.93 26.11
CA SER A 53 -85.45 -16.66 26.04
C SER A 53 -83.97 -16.86 25.77
N ASN A 54 -83.28 -15.85 25.21
CA ASN A 54 -81.82 -15.87 25.05
C ASN A 54 -81.10 -15.35 26.32
N LEU A 55 -81.72 -15.50 27.49
CA LEU A 55 -81.23 -14.94 28.74
C LEU A 55 -80.61 -16.04 29.60
N THR A 56 -79.34 -15.86 29.94
CA THR A 56 -78.59 -16.75 30.82
C THR A 56 -78.49 -16.13 32.21
N ILE A 57 -78.91 -16.85 33.25
CA ILE A 57 -78.74 -16.45 34.64
C ILE A 57 -77.35 -16.86 35.08
N ILE A 58 -76.54 -15.87 35.44
CA ILE A 58 -75.19 -16.10 35.92
C ILE A 58 -74.99 -15.40 37.27
N GLU A 59 -74.20 -16.02 38.14
CA GLU A 59 -73.91 -15.48 39.46
C GLU A 59 -73.09 -14.19 39.35
N ARG A 60 -73.74 -13.06 39.63
CA ARG A 60 -73.16 -11.71 39.55
C ARG A 60 -71.80 -11.59 40.25
N HIS A 61 -71.65 -12.17 41.44
CA HIS A 61 -70.42 -12.06 42.22
C HIS A 61 -69.24 -12.78 41.57
N ARG A 62 -69.46 -13.94 40.93
CA ARG A 62 -68.41 -14.72 40.27
C ARG A 62 -67.91 -14.04 39.01
N ILE A 63 -68.81 -13.55 38.15
CA ILE A 63 -68.43 -12.79 36.95
C ILE A 63 -67.67 -11.52 37.32
N LEU A 64 -68.17 -10.74 38.28
CA LEU A 64 -67.52 -9.48 38.66
C LEU A 64 -66.12 -9.71 39.23
N LYS A 65 -65.93 -10.78 40.01
CA LYS A 65 -64.61 -11.17 40.51
C LYS A 65 -63.67 -11.52 39.35
N GLN A 66 -64.15 -12.31 38.39
CA GLN A 66 -63.37 -12.69 37.21
C GLN A 66 -62.99 -11.49 36.33
N LEU A 67 -63.94 -10.60 36.09
CA LEU A 67 -63.73 -9.36 35.35
C LEU A 67 -62.72 -8.43 36.06
N HIS A 68 -62.78 -8.34 37.40
CA HIS A 68 -61.79 -7.57 38.17
C HIS A 68 -60.39 -8.18 38.08
N LEU A 69 -60.25 -9.50 38.09
CA LEU A 69 -58.96 -10.17 37.91
C LEU A 69 -58.36 -9.85 36.54
N ILE A 70 -59.14 -10.01 35.46
CA ILE A 70 -58.70 -9.66 34.09
C ILE A 70 -58.33 -8.18 34.01
N LYS A 71 -59.15 -7.28 34.55
CA LYS A 71 -58.90 -5.84 34.56
C LYS A 71 -57.60 -5.47 35.28
N ASN A 72 -57.22 -6.20 36.32
CA ASN A 72 -55.99 -5.97 37.06
C ASN A 72 -54.75 -6.54 36.35
N LEU A 73 -54.91 -7.65 35.61
CA LEU A 73 -53.81 -8.32 34.90
C LEU A 73 -53.50 -7.69 33.54
N LEU A 74 -54.52 -7.20 32.82
CA LEU A 74 -54.40 -6.67 31.46
C LEU A 74 -53.39 -5.51 31.31
N PRO A 75 -53.36 -4.47 32.19
CA PRO A 75 -52.42 -3.36 32.06
C PRO A 75 -50.96 -3.82 32.15
N HIS A 76 -50.68 -4.81 33.00
CA HIS A 76 -49.33 -5.33 33.18
C HIS A 76 -48.84 -6.04 31.91
N ALA A 77 -49.66 -6.91 31.31
CA ALA A 77 -49.30 -7.59 30.07
C ALA A 77 -49.13 -6.62 28.90
N LEU A 78 -49.97 -5.58 28.80
CA LEU A 78 -49.83 -4.57 27.75
C LEU A 78 -48.53 -3.76 27.90
N ASN A 79 -48.18 -3.35 29.12
CA ASN A 79 -46.92 -2.63 29.37
C ASN A 79 -45.71 -3.49 29.01
N LEU A 80 -45.71 -4.77 29.38
CA LEU A 80 -44.66 -5.71 28.99
C LEU A 80 -44.50 -5.83 27.47
N ALA A 81 -45.61 -5.87 26.74
CA ALA A 81 -45.58 -5.93 25.27
C ALA A 81 -44.99 -4.65 24.66
N ILE A 82 -45.36 -3.47 25.19
CA ILE A 82 -44.81 -2.18 24.76
C ILE A 82 -43.31 -2.11 25.04
N ASP A 83 -42.87 -2.49 26.24
CA ASP A 83 -41.45 -2.51 26.61
C ASP A 83 -40.64 -3.44 25.70
N LEU A 84 -41.19 -4.61 25.36
CA LEU A 84 -40.54 -5.54 24.43
C LEU A 84 -40.42 -4.96 23.02
N LEU A 85 -41.46 -4.27 22.54
CA LEU A 85 -41.42 -3.59 21.24
C LEU A 85 -40.37 -2.48 21.22
N HIS A 86 -40.33 -1.66 22.27
CA HIS A 86 -39.30 -0.63 22.41
C HIS A 86 -37.90 -1.25 22.45
N ARG A 87 -37.71 -2.31 23.23
CA ARG A 87 -36.42 -2.99 23.35
C ARG A 87 -35.98 -3.61 22.02
N ARG A 88 -36.92 -4.19 21.26
CA ARG A 88 -36.65 -4.70 19.91
C ARG A 88 -36.22 -3.58 18.98
N GLN A 89 -36.89 -2.43 19.03
CA GLN A 89 -36.57 -1.28 18.20
C GLN A 89 -35.16 -0.75 18.51
N GLU A 90 -34.80 -0.60 19.80
CA GLU A 90 -33.45 -0.23 20.22
C GLU A 90 -32.37 -1.18 19.66
N ILE A 91 -32.62 -2.49 19.73
CA ILE A 91 -31.68 -3.50 19.21
C ILE A 91 -31.51 -3.36 17.70
N ILE A 92 -32.59 -3.11 16.96
CA ILE A 92 -32.53 -2.92 15.50
C ILE A 92 -31.72 -1.67 15.17
N GLU A 93 -31.98 -0.56 15.83
CA GLU A 93 -31.28 0.71 15.60
C GLU A 93 -29.78 0.60 15.94
N GLU A 94 -29.44 -0.07 17.04
CA GLU A 94 -28.05 -0.33 17.41
C GLU A 94 -27.35 -1.22 16.37
N ALA A 95 -28.02 -2.28 15.91
CA ALA A 95 -27.48 -3.18 14.90
C ALA A 95 -27.28 -2.50 13.54
N GLU A 96 -28.22 -1.64 13.12
CA GLU A 96 -28.12 -0.85 11.90
C GLU A 96 -26.96 0.14 11.98
N SER A 97 -26.87 0.90 13.08
CA SER A 97 -25.77 1.83 13.34
C SER A 97 -24.41 1.12 13.32
N TYR A 98 -24.30 -0.02 14.02
CA TYR A 98 -23.10 -0.84 14.02
C TYR A 98 -22.73 -1.30 12.61
N SER A 99 -23.70 -1.82 11.86
CA SER A 99 -23.49 -2.30 10.49
C SER A 99 -23.02 -1.18 9.57
N HIS A 100 -23.64 -0.01 9.65
CA HIS A 100 -23.23 1.17 8.89
C HIS A 100 -21.79 1.59 9.22
N ASN A 101 -21.44 1.62 10.51
CA ASN A 101 -20.08 1.97 10.94
C ASN A 101 -19.05 0.92 10.52
N LEU A 102 -19.41 -0.36 10.54
CA LEU A 102 -18.56 -1.45 10.09
C LEU A 102 -18.27 -1.34 8.58
N VAL A 103 -19.30 -1.16 7.76
CA VAL A 103 -19.17 -1.00 6.31
C VAL A 103 -18.33 0.24 5.98
N ARG A 104 -18.61 1.38 6.63
CA ARG A 104 -17.82 2.61 6.46
C ARG A 104 -16.34 2.37 6.80
N SER A 105 -16.07 1.78 7.96
CA SER A 105 -14.70 1.48 8.39
C SER A 105 -13.97 0.52 7.45
N ALA A 106 -14.68 -0.48 6.92
CA ALA A 106 -14.13 -1.42 5.94
C ALA A 106 -13.80 -0.72 4.61
N GLN A 107 -14.70 0.13 4.11
CA GLN A 107 -14.49 0.92 2.89
C GLN A 107 -13.30 1.89 3.04
N GLU A 108 -13.18 2.59 4.17
CA GLU A 108 -12.05 3.48 4.45
C GLU A 108 -10.73 2.72 4.48
N LYS A 109 -10.68 1.55 5.14
CA LYS A 109 -9.49 0.70 5.16
C LYS A 109 -9.12 0.20 3.76
N ALA A 110 -10.11 -0.26 2.99
CA ALA A 110 -9.90 -0.71 1.62
C ALA A 110 -9.35 0.41 0.73
N SER A 111 -9.91 1.63 0.84
CA SER A 111 -9.41 2.80 0.12
C SER A 111 -7.97 3.16 0.52
N LYS A 112 -7.63 3.10 1.81
CA LYS A 112 -6.25 3.33 2.28
C LYS A 112 -5.26 2.32 1.68
N ILE A 113 -5.59 1.02 1.73
CA ILE A 113 -4.74 -0.05 1.18
C ILE A 113 -4.55 0.14 -0.33
N LEU A 114 -5.62 0.45 -1.07
CA LEU A 114 -5.54 0.69 -2.51
C LEU A 114 -4.67 1.91 -2.82
N ASN A 115 -4.82 3.00 -2.09
CA ASN A 115 -4.01 4.20 -2.28
C ASN A 115 -2.54 3.92 -1.98
N GLU A 116 -2.23 3.22 -0.89
CA GLU A 116 -0.86 2.82 -0.54
C GLU A 116 -0.27 1.90 -1.60
N SER A 117 -1.01 0.89 -2.05
CA SER A 117 -0.59 0.00 -3.14
C SER A 117 -0.35 0.74 -4.45
N ALA A 118 -1.19 1.73 -4.78
CA ALA A 118 -1.03 2.54 -5.99
C ALA A 118 0.23 3.41 -5.91
N ILE A 119 0.51 4.01 -4.74
CA ILE A 119 1.72 4.80 -4.50
C ILE A 119 2.97 3.91 -4.62
N ILE A 120 2.96 2.73 -3.99
CA ILE A 120 4.08 1.78 -4.07
C ILE A 120 4.33 1.36 -5.52
N HIS A 121 3.28 0.97 -6.24
CA HIS A 121 3.42 0.54 -7.63
C HIS A 121 3.94 1.66 -8.54
N GLN A 122 3.43 2.89 -8.37
CA GLN A 122 3.92 4.06 -9.11
C GLN A 122 5.38 4.35 -8.79
N ALA A 123 5.76 4.30 -7.51
CA ALA A 123 7.15 4.50 -7.08
C ALA A 123 8.08 3.42 -7.66
N GLU A 124 7.64 2.17 -7.73
CA GLU A 124 8.39 1.08 -8.37
C GLU A 124 8.58 1.32 -9.88
N LEU A 125 7.54 1.75 -10.59
CA LEU A 125 7.63 2.08 -12.01
C LEU A 125 8.63 3.21 -12.26
N GLU A 126 8.56 4.28 -11.47
CA GLU A 126 9.48 5.42 -11.55
C GLU A 126 10.91 5.03 -11.20
N ALA A 127 11.12 4.25 -10.14
CA ALA A 127 12.43 3.76 -9.76
C ALA A 127 13.04 2.87 -10.85
N ASN A 128 12.24 1.98 -11.46
CA ASN A 128 12.70 1.14 -12.56
C ASN A 128 13.04 1.97 -13.81
N LYS A 129 12.25 2.99 -14.12
CA LYS A 129 12.55 3.93 -15.21
C LYS A 129 13.85 4.68 -14.95
N LEU A 130 14.05 5.21 -13.74
CA LEU A 130 15.27 5.92 -13.36
C LEU A 130 16.49 4.99 -13.44
N LYS A 131 16.38 3.75 -12.94
CA LYS A 131 17.46 2.76 -13.04
C LYS A 131 17.83 2.49 -14.49
N TYR A 132 16.85 2.34 -15.37
CA TYR A 132 17.09 2.14 -16.80
C TYR A 132 17.78 3.35 -17.43
N GLN A 133 17.32 4.57 -17.12
CA GLN A 133 17.92 5.81 -17.60
C GLN A 133 19.37 5.96 -17.14
N VAL A 134 19.65 5.78 -15.84
CA VAL A 134 21.00 5.85 -15.28
C VAL A 134 21.91 4.80 -15.91
N GLN A 135 21.41 3.58 -16.12
CA GLN A 135 22.20 2.53 -16.77
C GLN A 135 22.57 2.92 -18.21
N GLN A 136 21.60 3.42 -19.00
CA GLN A 136 21.86 3.89 -20.36
C GLN A 136 22.85 5.06 -20.39
N GLU A 137 22.70 6.04 -19.48
CA GLU A 137 23.62 7.17 -19.37
C GLU A 137 25.02 6.73 -19.00
N CYS A 138 25.16 5.79 -18.05
CA CYS A 138 26.46 5.23 -17.70
C CYS A 138 27.11 4.50 -18.87
N GLU A 139 26.36 3.66 -19.59
CA GLU A 139 26.85 2.96 -20.78
C GLU A 139 27.30 3.96 -21.87
N GLN A 140 26.52 5.01 -22.10
CA GLN A 140 26.85 6.06 -23.07
C GLN A 140 28.10 6.85 -22.65
N LEU A 141 28.20 7.23 -21.38
CA LEU A 141 29.37 7.95 -20.84
C LEU A 141 30.64 7.09 -20.92
N GLN A 142 30.53 5.79 -20.64
CA GLN A 142 31.64 4.85 -20.79
C GLN A 142 32.10 4.76 -22.24
N GLN A 143 31.17 4.61 -23.19
CA GLN A 143 31.49 4.58 -24.62
C GLN A 143 32.16 5.88 -25.09
N GLN A 144 31.63 7.04 -24.70
CA GLN A 144 32.20 8.34 -25.04
C GLN A 144 33.59 8.53 -24.44
N THR A 145 33.78 8.14 -23.18
CA THR A 145 35.07 8.23 -22.50
C THR A 145 36.08 7.31 -23.17
N GLN A 146 35.68 6.09 -23.52
CA GLN A 146 36.54 5.15 -24.23
C GLN A 146 36.95 5.70 -25.61
N ALA A 147 36.01 6.28 -26.36
CA ALA A 147 36.30 6.91 -27.66
C ALA A 147 37.21 8.13 -27.52
N THR A 148 37.02 8.93 -26.47
CA THR A 148 37.85 10.10 -26.17
C THR A 148 39.27 9.66 -25.81
N ILE A 149 39.43 8.64 -24.95
CA ILE A 149 40.73 8.07 -24.60
C ILE A 149 41.46 7.53 -25.84
N THR A 150 40.77 6.78 -26.71
CA THR A 150 41.40 6.27 -27.94
C THR A 150 41.81 7.41 -28.85
N HIS A 151 40.97 8.44 -28.99
CA HIS A 151 41.28 9.60 -29.82
C HIS A 151 42.50 10.37 -29.31
N TRP A 152 42.56 10.70 -28.02
CA TRP A 152 43.71 11.37 -27.43
C TRP A 152 44.98 10.52 -27.51
N ARG A 153 44.85 9.20 -27.36
CA ARG A 153 45.98 8.28 -27.50
C ARG A 153 46.54 8.32 -28.93
N GLU A 154 45.68 8.30 -29.94
CA GLU A 154 46.08 8.39 -31.34
C GLU A 154 46.75 9.73 -31.65
N LEU A 155 46.17 10.84 -31.18
CA LEU A 155 46.75 12.18 -31.35
C LEU A 155 48.14 12.28 -30.70
N ALA A 156 48.27 11.85 -29.44
CA ALA A 156 49.55 11.88 -28.74
C ALA A 156 50.60 11.00 -29.43
N MET A 157 50.21 9.84 -29.97
CA MET A 157 51.11 8.98 -30.74
C MET A 157 51.57 9.63 -32.05
N ALA A 158 50.67 10.34 -32.74
CA ALA A 158 51.02 11.09 -33.94
C ALA A 158 51.98 12.24 -33.61
N GLU A 159 51.67 13.03 -32.59
CA GLU A 159 52.52 14.15 -32.14
C GLU A 159 53.91 13.68 -31.69
N CYS A 160 54.00 12.58 -30.93
CA CYS A 160 55.29 12.00 -30.58
C CYS A 160 56.11 11.57 -31.80
N ARG A 161 55.47 11.02 -32.84
CA ARG A 161 56.17 10.67 -34.09
C ARG A 161 56.67 11.90 -34.82
N ASP A 162 55.84 12.93 -34.93
CA ASP A 162 56.21 14.19 -35.59
C ASP A 162 57.40 14.84 -34.88
N ILE A 163 57.41 14.85 -33.54
CA ILE A 163 58.54 15.34 -32.73
C ILE A 163 59.80 14.50 -32.97
N GLN A 164 59.69 13.17 -33.02
CA GLN A 164 60.83 12.29 -33.27
C GLN A 164 61.43 12.55 -34.66
N THR A 165 60.60 12.59 -35.70
CA THR A 165 61.05 12.88 -37.06
C THR A 165 61.68 14.27 -37.16
N GLY A 166 61.07 15.29 -36.56
CA GLY A 166 61.66 16.64 -36.55
C GLY A 166 62.99 16.72 -35.80
N ALA A 167 63.18 15.92 -34.75
CA ALA A 167 64.45 15.82 -34.02
C ALA A 167 65.52 15.08 -34.82
N ASP A 168 65.15 14.01 -35.52
CA ASP A 168 66.04 13.26 -36.43
C ASP A 168 66.49 14.17 -37.59
N ASP A 169 65.55 14.86 -38.25
CA ASP A 169 65.84 15.81 -39.34
C ASP A 169 66.78 16.94 -38.87
N TYR A 170 66.57 17.45 -37.64
CA TYR A 170 67.44 18.46 -37.06
C TYR A 170 68.84 17.92 -36.76
N ALA A 171 68.94 16.69 -36.23
CA ALA A 171 70.21 16.05 -35.97
C ALA A 171 71.01 15.85 -37.26
N ASP A 172 70.37 15.38 -38.33
CA ASP A 172 70.97 15.23 -39.65
C ASP A 172 71.45 16.58 -40.20
N ALA A 173 70.63 17.64 -40.12
CA ALA A 173 71.02 18.97 -40.58
C ALA A 173 72.23 19.55 -39.81
N VAL A 174 72.31 19.31 -38.50
CA VAL A 174 73.45 19.72 -37.67
C VAL A 174 74.69 18.92 -38.03
N LEU A 175 74.57 17.60 -38.21
CA LEU A 175 75.68 16.74 -38.62
C LEU A 175 76.21 17.09 -40.01
N ASP A 176 75.34 17.33 -40.97
CA ASP A 176 75.67 17.81 -42.32
C ASP A 176 76.45 19.13 -42.26
N ASN A 177 76.02 20.07 -41.41
CA ASN A 177 76.72 21.33 -41.25
C ASN A 177 78.14 21.14 -40.68
N ILE A 178 78.28 20.29 -39.66
CA ILE A 178 79.58 19.95 -39.06
C ILE A 178 80.48 19.26 -40.09
N GLU A 179 79.94 18.33 -40.88
CA GLU A 179 80.68 17.65 -41.95
C GLU A 179 81.22 18.68 -42.96
N GLN A 180 80.37 19.59 -43.44
CA GLN A 180 80.78 20.64 -44.38
C GLN A 180 81.88 21.53 -43.81
N GLN A 181 81.77 21.94 -42.54
CA GLN A 181 82.81 22.74 -41.87
C GLN A 181 84.15 22.00 -41.78
N LEU A 182 84.12 20.70 -41.43
CA LEU A 182 85.33 19.87 -41.36
C LEU A 182 85.96 19.66 -42.75
N GLN A 183 85.16 19.42 -43.79
CA GLN A 183 85.63 19.31 -45.16
C GLN A 183 86.33 20.59 -45.64
N GLN A 184 85.75 21.76 -45.35
CA GLN A 184 86.38 23.06 -45.66
C GLN A 184 87.71 23.23 -44.95
N MET A 185 87.78 22.90 -43.66
CA MET A 185 89.02 23.00 -42.88
C MET A 185 90.10 22.06 -43.42
N LEU A 186 89.75 20.81 -43.75
CA LEU A 186 90.66 19.86 -44.39
C LEU A 186 91.18 20.40 -45.72
N GLN A 187 90.32 21.02 -46.53
CA GLN A 187 90.72 21.61 -47.80
C GLN A 187 91.74 22.74 -47.61
N VAL A 188 91.51 23.63 -46.62
CA VAL A 188 92.47 24.69 -46.26
C VAL A 188 93.81 24.12 -45.80
N ILE A 189 93.81 23.09 -44.95
CA ILE A 189 95.03 22.42 -44.49
C ILE A 189 95.77 21.77 -45.66
N THR A 190 95.05 21.09 -46.55
CA THR A 190 95.62 20.42 -47.72
C THR A 190 96.31 21.43 -48.64
N ASN A 191 95.61 22.53 -48.97
CA ASN A 191 96.17 23.62 -49.76
C ASN A 191 97.41 24.24 -49.09
N GLY A 192 97.34 24.53 -47.78
CA GLY A 192 98.46 25.08 -47.01
C GLY A 192 99.68 24.15 -46.97
N ARG A 193 99.46 22.83 -46.86
CA ARG A 193 100.53 21.83 -46.94
C ARG A 193 101.18 21.79 -48.32
N GLN A 194 100.38 21.75 -49.39
CA GLN A 194 100.87 21.74 -50.77
C GLN A 194 101.74 22.96 -51.06
N GLN A 195 101.33 24.13 -50.58
CA GLN A 195 102.07 25.38 -50.76
C GLN A 195 103.42 25.41 -50.01
N LEU A 196 103.52 24.70 -48.87
CA LEU A 196 104.80 24.51 -48.16
C LEU A 196 105.72 23.51 -48.86
N GLU A 197 105.16 22.51 -49.55
CA GLU A 197 105.93 21.58 -50.39
C GLU A 197 106.47 22.31 -51.63
N GLU A 198 105.64 23.12 -52.32
CA GLU A 198 106.07 23.95 -53.45
C GLU A 198 107.15 24.99 -53.06
N ASN A 199 107.05 25.58 -51.87
CA ASN A 199 108.08 26.49 -51.35
C ASN A 199 109.36 25.78 -50.91
N ARG A 200 109.37 24.45 -50.79
CA ARG A 200 110.56 23.64 -50.49
C ARG A 200 111.30 23.16 -51.74
N GLU A 201 110.61 23.10 -52.87
CA GLU A 201 111.17 22.67 -54.16
C GLU A 201 111.71 23.84 -55.02
N ASN A 202 111.44 25.09 -54.61
CA ASN A 202 112.07 26.32 -55.14
C ASN A 202 113.24 26.79 -54.27
#